data_AF-A0A7C3DFZ5-F1
#
_entry.id   AF-A0A7C3DFZ5-F1
#
_cell.length_a   1.000
_cell.length_b   1.000
_cell.length_c   1.000
_cell.angle_alpha   90.00
_cell.angle_beta   90.00
_cell.angle_gamma   90.00
#
_symmetry.space_group_name_H-M   'P 1'
#
loop_
_entity.id
_entity.type
_entity.pdbx_description
1 polymer ?
#
loop_
_entity_poly.entity_id
_entity_poly.type
_entity_poly.pdbx_seq_one_letter_code
_entity_poly.pdbx_strand_id
1 'polypeptide(L)'
;MDRNRQRDIEAVYPLSPMQQGMLFHYVYNPESATYFEQFFAKIRGQLDLDAFRSAWQTVVQRHPTLRTTFVWKKLDRMMQVVHRRVPVDVQVLDWRDVPEGERESRLQEWAREDRRRGFNLGKPPLLRLHLMRLEDDLYQFVWSFHHLLADGWSMPIILREVFTVYEARRAGLPVQLPPVRPYKDYIAWLQKQDLGKAESYWKNLLRDAVPTPLPVLSPGDPRSAERAKEEATVGAEISRKILALSRANQVTPNAFVEAAWALVLSRYTGAEDVLFGATVSGRPPELEGVEQMVGLFINTLPVRAR
;
A
#
# COMPACT_ATOMS: atom_id res chain seq x y z
N MET A 1 -1.20 2.41 33.11
CA MET A 1 -0.73 1.62 31.95
C MET A 1 -0.35 0.24 32.47
N ASP A 2 -0.90 -0.81 31.86
CA ASP A 2 -0.74 -2.19 32.35
C ASP A 2 0.71 -2.67 32.13
N ARG A 3 1.41 -3.11 33.19
CA ARG A 3 2.84 -3.47 33.16
C ARG A 3 3.13 -4.63 32.19
N ASN A 4 2.14 -5.45 31.86
CA ASN A 4 2.27 -6.50 30.86
C ASN A 4 2.40 -5.96 29.42
N ARG A 5 1.84 -4.80 29.10
CA ARG A 5 1.97 -4.19 27.75
C ARG A 5 3.39 -3.70 27.45
N GLN A 6 4.17 -3.32 28.46
CA GLN A 6 5.56 -2.87 28.27
C GLN A 6 6.51 -4.02 27.88
N ARG A 7 6.20 -5.26 28.27
CA ARG A 7 7.04 -6.44 27.96
C ARG A 7 6.86 -6.96 26.53
N ASP A 8 5.88 -6.47 25.79
CA ASP A 8 5.62 -6.90 24.41
C ASP A 8 6.10 -5.90 23.36
N ILE A 9 6.78 -4.81 23.75
CA ILE A 9 7.30 -3.81 22.81
C ILE A 9 8.71 -4.20 22.36
N GLU A 10 8.93 -4.26 21.04
CA GLU A 10 10.24 -4.48 20.41
C GLU A 10 10.96 -3.16 20.14
N ALA A 11 10.25 -2.17 19.58
CA ALA A 11 10.83 -0.89 19.19
C ALA A 11 9.78 0.22 19.17
N VAL A 12 10.23 1.46 19.38
CA VAL A 12 9.41 2.67 19.26
C VAL A 12 10.21 3.73 18.50
N TYR A 13 9.61 4.33 17.47
CA TYR A 13 10.24 5.36 16.63
C TYR A 13 9.17 6.26 15.99
N PRO A 14 9.50 7.48 15.54
CA PRO A 14 8.51 8.39 14.98
C PRO A 14 7.96 7.90 13.62
N LEU A 15 6.85 8.49 13.20
CA LEU A 15 6.26 8.27 11.87
C LEU A 15 7.03 9.07 10.80
N SER A 16 7.08 8.54 9.57
CA SER A 16 7.44 9.36 8.41
C SER A 16 6.41 10.49 8.19
N PRO A 17 6.75 11.59 7.49
CA PRO A 17 5.79 12.66 7.20
C PRO A 17 4.51 12.16 6.50
N MET A 18 4.64 11.19 5.57
CA MET A 18 3.49 10.57 4.91
C MET A 18 2.62 9.80 5.92
N GLN A 19 3.24 8.98 6.77
CA GLN A 19 2.50 8.28 7.82
C GLN A 19 1.82 9.26 8.79
N GLN A 20 2.45 10.39 9.12
CA GLN A 20 1.85 11.45 9.96
C GLN A 20 0.61 12.05 9.30
N GLY A 21 0.67 12.37 8.00
CA GLY A 21 -0.48 12.88 7.24
C GLY A 21 -1.64 11.89 7.20
N MET A 22 -1.36 10.62 6.90
CA MET A 22 -2.39 9.56 6.92
C MET A 22 -3.01 9.38 8.31
N LEU A 23 -2.20 9.38 9.36
CA LEU A 23 -2.69 9.27 10.74
C LEU A 23 -3.50 10.50 11.15
N PHE A 24 -3.09 11.71 10.73
CA PHE A 24 -3.87 12.93 10.95
C PHE A 24 -5.26 12.84 10.31
N HIS A 25 -5.36 12.38 9.06
CA HIS A 25 -6.65 12.16 8.40
C HIS A 25 -7.52 11.15 9.14
N TYR A 26 -6.94 10.06 9.67
CA TYR A 26 -7.68 9.12 10.51
C TYR A 26 -8.20 9.78 11.80
N VAL A 27 -7.43 10.67 12.43
CA VAL A 27 -7.86 11.39 13.63
C VAL A 27 -8.96 12.40 13.31
N TYR A 28 -8.86 13.08 12.17
CA TYR A 28 -9.81 14.11 11.74
C TYR A 28 -11.13 13.51 11.23
N ASN A 29 -11.08 12.38 10.53
CA ASN A 29 -12.25 11.66 10.02
C ASN A 29 -12.10 10.14 10.25
N PRO A 30 -12.41 9.66 11.47
CA PRO A 30 -12.24 8.24 11.83
C PRO A 30 -13.13 7.27 11.03
N GLU A 31 -14.21 7.76 10.45
CA GLU A 31 -15.12 6.95 9.60
C GLU A 31 -14.57 6.79 8.18
N SER A 32 -13.53 7.55 7.81
CA SER A 32 -12.91 7.47 6.50
C SER A 32 -12.18 6.14 6.30
N ALA A 33 -12.54 5.44 5.23
CA ALA A 33 -11.83 4.26 4.77
C ALA A 33 -10.72 4.56 3.74
N THR A 34 -10.25 5.80 3.66
CA THR A 34 -9.33 6.27 2.60
C THR A 34 -8.03 5.46 2.50
N TYR A 35 -7.53 4.95 3.62
CA TYR A 35 -6.27 4.18 3.70
C TYR A 35 -6.49 2.70 4.03
N PHE A 36 -7.69 2.20 3.75
CA PHE A 36 -8.04 0.80 3.90
C PHE A 36 -7.83 0.08 2.57
N GLU A 37 -6.85 -0.82 2.52
CA GLU A 37 -6.49 -1.56 1.32
C GLU A 37 -7.02 -2.98 1.36
N GLN A 38 -7.46 -3.49 0.21
CA GLN A 38 -7.91 -4.87 0.03
C GLN A 38 -7.30 -5.47 -1.23
N PHE A 39 -6.60 -6.58 -1.05
CA PHE A 39 -6.11 -7.42 -2.12
C PHE A 39 -7.00 -8.64 -2.27
N PHE A 40 -7.39 -8.94 -3.51
CA PHE A 40 -8.23 -10.07 -3.86
C PHE A 40 -7.45 -11.01 -4.78
N ALA A 41 -7.49 -12.32 -4.50
CA ALA A 41 -6.95 -13.34 -5.39
C ALA A 41 -7.80 -14.60 -5.35
N LYS A 42 -7.94 -15.27 -6.50
CA LYS A 42 -8.47 -16.63 -6.54
C LYS A 42 -7.32 -17.61 -6.40
N ILE A 43 -7.45 -18.56 -5.48
CA ILE A 43 -6.51 -19.66 -5.29
C ILE A 43 -7.23 -20.93 -5.72
N ARG A 44 -6.69 -21.62 -6.74
CA ARG A 44 -7.20 -22.90 -7.23
C ARG A 44 -6.23 -24.02 -6.88
N GLY A 45 -6.77 -25.16 -6.48
CA GLY A 45 -6.05 -26.35 -6.03
C GLY A 45 -6.28 -26.68 -4.57
N GLN A 46 -5.72 -27.81 -4.14
CA GLN A 46 -5.75 -28.26 -2.75
C GLN A 46 -4.84 -27.35 -1.90
N LEU A 47 -5.45 -26.49 -1.08
CA LEU A 47 -4.76 -25.55 -0.21
C LEU A 47 -4.50 -26.19 1.15
N ASP A 48 -3.24 -26.34 1.53
CA ASP A 48 -2.85 -26.72 2.89
C ASP A 48 -3.05 -25.50 3.83
N LEU A 49 -4.15 -25.49 4.57
CA LEU A 49 -4.53 -24.37 5.42
C LEU A 49 -3.55 -24.13 6.57
N ASP A 50 -2.94 -25.18 7.12
CA ASP A 50 -2.01 -25.06 8.24
C ASP A 50 -0.67 -24.49 7.77
N ALA A 51 -0.17 -24.96 6.63
CA ALA A 51 1.00 -24.36 5.98
C ALA A 51 0.74 -22.90 5.61
N PHE A 52 -0.45 -22.57 5.11
CA PHE A 52 -0.82 -21.20 4.71
C PHE A 52 -0.91 -20.26 5.92
N ARG A 53 -1.57 -20.67 7.01
CA ARG A 53 -1.62 -19.93 8.28
C ARG A 53 -0.21 -19.71 8.85
N SER A 54 0.60 -20.75 8.87
CA SER A 54 1.99 -20.70 9.35
C SER A 54 2.86 -19.76 8.50
N ALA A 55 2.67 -19.75 7.18
CA ALA A 55 3.38 -18.87 6.27
C ALA A 55 3.10 -17.39 6.56
N TRP A 56 1.83 -17.02 6.67
CA TRP A 56 1.45 -15.65 7.06
C TRP A 56 2.00 -15.25 8.43
N GLN A 57 1.88 -16.14 9.43
CA GLN A 57 2.42 -15.86 10.76
C GLN A 57 3.94 -15.66 10.73
N THR A 58 4.67 -16.43 9.91
CA THR A 58 6.12 -16.31 9.73
C THR A 58 6.49 -14.97 9.11
N VAL A 59 5.80 -14.55 8.04
CA VAL A 59 6.07 -13.29 7.34
C VAL A 59 5.71 -12.08 8.20
N VAL A 60 4.60 -12.12 8.95
CA VAL A 60 4.25 -11.07 9.92
C VAL A 60 5.29 -10.97 11.03
N GLN A 61 5.80 -12.08 11.53
CA GLN A 61 6.88 -12.06 12.53
C GLN A 61 8.18 -11.47 11.95
N ARG A 62 8.48 -11.79 10.69
CA ARG A 62 9.67 -11.37 9.95
C ARG A 62 9.73 -9.85 9.70
N HIS A 63 8.60 -9.21 9.38
CA HIS A 63 8.54 -7.78 9.04
C HIS A 63 7.98 -6.95 10.20
N PRO A 64 8.81 -6.17 10.93
CA PRO A 64 8.36 -5.36 12.07
C PRO A 64 7.17 -4.45 11.77
N THR A 65 7.09 -3.90 10.56
CA THR A 65 6.00 -3.04 10.09
C THR A 65 4.63 -3.71 10.16
N LEU A 66 4.54 -5.02 9.92
CA LEU A 66 3.27 -5.77 9.99
C LEU A 66 2.81 -6.01 11.45
N ARG A 67 3.69 -5.77 12.42
CA ARG A 67 3.43 -5.85 13.86
C ARG A 67 3.35 -4.47 14.51
N THR A 68 3.24 -3.41 13.71
CA THR A 68 3.24 -2.03 14.21
C THR A 68 1.83 -1.53 14.52
N THR A 69 1.73 -0.74 15.58
CA THR A 69 0.59 0.15 15.87
C THR A 69 1.05 1.59 16.02
N PHE A 70 0.10 2.51 16.10
CA PHE A 70 0.35 3.93 16.16
C PHE A 70 -0.19 4.52 17.47
N VAL A 71 0.57 5.44 18.05
CA VAL A 71 0.20 6.17 19.27
C VAL A 71 0.33 7.67 18.99
N TRP A 72 -0.77 8.39 19.15
CA TRP A 72 -0.85 9.84 18.88
C TRP A 72 -1.52 10.62 20.01
N LYS A 73 -2.11 9.92 20.98
CA LYS A 73 -2.78 10.54 22.13
C LYS A 73 -1.76 10.71 23.26
N LYS A 74 -1.77 11.88 23.90
CA LYS A 74 -0.96 12.18 25.11
C LYS A 74 0.55 12.07 24.89
N LEU A 75 1.02 12.35 23.67
CA LEU A 75 2.42 12.45 23.31
C LEU A 75 2.61 13.71 22.47
N ASP A 76 3.78 14.34 22.59
CA ASP A 76 4.13 15.53 21.80
C ASP A 76 4.35 15.20 20.31
N ARG A 77 4.56 13.91 20.00
CA ARG A 77 4.78 13.40 18.65
C ARG A 77 4.02 12.11 18.45
N MET A 78 3.54 11.89 17.22
CA MET A 78 2.99 10.61 16.80
C MET A 78 4.12 9.58 16.71
N MET A 79 3.90 8.39 17.29
CA MET A 79 4.90 7.33 17.40
C MET A 79 4.39 6.01 16.82
N GLN A 80 5.30 5.25 16.21
CA GLN A 80 5.12 3.85 15.83
C GLN A 80 5.58 2.97 16.99
N VAL A 81 4.81 1.93 17.30
CA VAL A 81 5.13 0.94 18.32
C VAL A 81 5.10 -0.43 17.68
N VAL A 82 6.27 -1.06 17.59
CA VAL A 82 6.45 -2.43 17.09
C VAL A 82 6.26 -3.39 18.25
N HIS A 83 5.33 -4.34 18.11
CA HIS A 83 5.06 -5.38 19.11
C HIS A 83 5.85 -6.64 18.82
N ARG A 84 6.59 -7.21 19.78
CA ARG A 84 7.46 -8.40 19.60
C ARG A 84 6.75 -9.55 18.91
N ARG A 85 5.48 -9.80 19.24
CA ARG A 85 4.66 -10.82 18.59
C ARG A 85 3.24 -10.32 18.39
N VAL A 86 2.71 -10.53 17.19
CA VAL A 86 1.29 -10.31 16.89
C VAL A 86 0.75 -11.59 16.26
N PRO A 87 -0.18 -12.30 16.93
CA PRO A 87 -0.85 -13.43 16.32
C PRO A 87 -1.73 -12.94 15.18
N VAL A 88 -1.62 -13.59 14.02
CA VAL A 88 -2.50 -13.35 12.88
C VAL A 88 -3.26 -14.63 12.56
N ASP A 89 -4.56 -14.49 12.35
CA ASP A 89 -5.45 -15.60 12.05
C ASP A 89 -5.97 -15.46 10.62
N VAL A 90 -6.03 -16.60 9.92
CA VAL A 90 -6.65 -16.70 8.60
C VAL A 90 -8.06 -17.23 8.81
N GLN A 91 -9.06 -16.37 8.62
CA GLN A 91 -10.45 -16.76 8.77
C GLN A 91 -10.93 -17.49 7.53
N VAL A 92 -11.49 -18.68 7.71
CA VAL A 92 -12.05 -19.47 6.60
C VAL A 92 -13.57 -19.40 6.68
N LEU A 93 -14.19 -18.97 5.59
CA LEU A 93 -15.65 -18.88 5.43
C LEU A 93 -16.07 -19.91 4.41
N ASP A 94 -17.04 -20.77 4.74
CA ASP A 94 -17.57 -21.74 3.78
C ASP A 94 -18.67 -21.08 2.93
N TRP A 95 -18.37 -20.89 1.64
CA TRP A 95 -19.26 -20.28 0.65
C TRP A 95 -19.65 -21.28 -0.45
N ARG A 96 -19.45 -22.58 -0.22
CA ARG A 96 -19.82 -23.62 -1.19
C ARG A 96 -21.31 -23.66 -1.48
N ASP A 97 -22.13 -23.32 -0.48
CA ASP A 97 -23.60 -23.21 -0.61
C ASP A 97 -24.07 -21.89 -1.24
N VAL A 98 -23.15 -20.96 -1.59
CA VAL A 98 -23.50 -19.70 -2.25
C VAL A 98 -23.61 -19.93 -3.77
N PRO A 99 -24.78 -19.65 -4.39
CA PRO A 99 -24.96 -19.79 -5.83
C PRO A 99 -23.93 -18.99 -6.62
N GLU A 100 -23.41 -19.55 -7.71
CA GLU A 100 -22.32 -18.92 -8.49
C GLU A 100 -22.65 -17.50 -8.94
N GLY A 101 -23.88 -17.27 -9.42
CA GLY A 101 -24.36 -15.96 -9.85
C GLY A 101 -24.44 -14.90 -8.75
N GLU A 102 -24.43 -15.30 -7.48
CA GLU A 102 -24.48 -14.41 -6.31
C GLU A 102 -23.12 -14.20 -5.63
N ARG A 103 -22.11 -15.00 -5.99
CA ARG A 103 -20.79 -14.96 -5.32
C ARG A 103 -20.12 -13.59 -5.43
N GLU A 104 -20.21 -12.94 -6.58
CA GLU A 104 -19.59 -11.63 -6.81
C GLU A 104 -20.28 -10.52 -6.01
N SER A 105 -21.61 -10.42 -6.06
CA SER A 105 -22.34 -9.41 -5.29
C SER A 105 -22.13 -9.58 -3.79
N ARG A 106 -22.12 -10.82 -3.31
CA ARG A 106 -21.82 -11.17 -1.92
C ARG A 106 -20.39 -10.83 -1.52
N LEU A 107 -19.41 -11.03 -2.41
CA LEU A 107 -18.02 -10.62 -2.18
C LEU A 107 -17.90 -9.10 -2.07
N GLN A 108 -18.58 -8.34 -2.94
CA GLN A 108 -18.59 -6.88 -2.91
C GLN A 108 -19.28 -6.34 -1.64
N GLU A 109 -20.37 -6.96 -1.19
CA GLU A 109 -21.00 -6.63 0.09
C GLU A 109 -20.05 -6.90 1.27
N TRP A 110 -19.49 -8.11 1.35
CA TRP A 110 -18.52 -8.47 2.38
C TRP A 110 -17.33 -7.51 2.40
N ALA A 111 -16.79 -7.14 1.23
CA ALA A 111 -15.65 -6.23 1.12
C ALA A 111 -15.99 -4.82 1.65
N ARG A 112 -17.20 -4.33 1.36
CA ARG A 112 -17.70 -3.05 1.89
C ARG A 112 -17.88 -3.10 3.41
N GLU A 113 -18.39 -4.21 3.95
CA GLU A 113 -18.55 -4.39 5.40
C GLU A 113 -17.21 -4.43 6.13
N ASP A 114 -16.25 -5.18 5.59
CA ASP A 114 -14.91 -5.27 6.16
C ASP A 114 -14.19 -3.91 6.12
N ARG A 115 -14.37 -3.15 5.03
CA ARG A 115 -13.88 -1.77 4.91
C ARG A 115 -14.55 -0.85 5.94
N ARG A 116 -15.87 -0.94 6.12
CA ARG A 116 -16.63 -0.15 7.11
C ARG A 116 -16.20 -0.48 8.54
N ARG A 117 -15.87 -1.74 8.83
CA ARG A 117 -15.31 -2.15 10.12
C ARG A 117 -13.98 -1.45 10.44
N GLY A 118 -13.18 -1.16 9.40
CA GLY A 118 -11.93 -0.41 9.52
C GLY A 118 -10.89 -1.06 10.44
N PHE A 119 -9.92 -0.27 10.91
CA PHE A 119 -8.92 -0.69 11.88
C PHE A 119 -8.83 0.31 13.04
N ASN A 120 -8.59 -0.20 14.25
CA ASN A 120 -8.17 0.63 15.37
C ASN A 120 -6.65 0.75 15.36
N LEU A 121 -6.12 1.89 14.93
CA LEU A 121 -4.67 2.07 14.73
C LEU A 121 -3.82 1.89 15.98
N GLY A 122 -4.42 1.92 17.18
CA GLY A 122 -3.75 1.67 18.46
C GLY A 122 -3.79 0.21 18.93
N LYS A 123 -4.37 -0.72 18.16
CA LYS A 123 -4.50 -2.13 18.52
C LYS A 123 -4.05 -3.03 17.36
N PRO A 124 -3.07 -3.93 17.57
CA PRO A 124 -2.68 -4.89 16.54
C PRO A 124 -3.70 -6.05 16.47
N PRO A 125 -3.75 -6.80 15.35
CA PRO A 125 -3.11 -6.52 14.06
C PRO A 125 -3.85 -5.44 13.25
N LEU A 126 -3.11 -4.68 12.43
CA LEU A 126 -3.68 -3.76 11.43
C LEU A 126 -3.79 -4.42 10.04
N LEU A 127 -4.00 -5.73 10.03
CA LEU A 127 -4.27 -6.56 8.86
C LEU A 127 -5.28 -7.67 9.22
N ARG A 128 -6.02 -8.17 8.23
CA ARG A 128 -6.93 -9.31 8.31
C ARG A 128 -6.80 -10.18 7.07
N LEU A 129 -6.94 -11.49 7.25
CA LEU A 129 -6.79 -12.50 6.21
C LEU A 129 -8.04 -13.36 6.17
N HIS A 130 -8.69 -13.46 5.01
CA HIS A 130 -9.90 -14.24 4.82
C HIS A 130 -9.76 -15.16 3.60
N LEU A 131 -10.27 -16.37 3.74
CA LEU A 131 -10.42 -17.36 2.66
C LEU A 131 -11.90 -17.75 2.59
N MET A 132 -12.59 -17.33 1.55
CA MET A 132 -13.93 -17.83 1.24
C MET A 132 -13.77 -19.08 0.37
N ARG A 133 -14.10 -20.24 0.92
CA ARG A 133 -14.09 -21.51 0.19
C ARG A 133 -15.29 -21.53 -0.74
N LEU A 134 -15.06 -21.40 -2.04
CA LEU A 134 -16.11 -21.38 -3.06
C LEU A 134 -16.45 -22.80 -3.54
N GLU A 135 -15.44 -23.67 -3.63
CA GLU A 135 -15.54 -25.07 -4.04
C GLU A 135 -14.51 -25.89 -3.24
N ASP A 136 -14.42 -27.20 -3.49
CA ASP A 136 -13.49 -28.04 -2.73
C ASP A 136 -12.02 -27.67 -2.97
N ASP A 137 -11.69 -27.17 -4.15
CA ASP A 137 -10.35 -26.74 -4.59
C ASP A 137 -10.32 -25.27 -5.07
N LEU A 138 -11.32 -24.45 -4.72
CA LEU A 138 -11.37 -23.05 -5.12
C LEU A 138 -11.64 -22.13 -3.92
N TYR A 139 -10.75 -21.16 -3.72
CA TYR A 139 -10.87 -20.16 -2.68
C TYR A 139 -10.80 -18.75 -3.25
N GLN A 140 -11.63 -17.85 -2.73
CA GLN A 140 -11.41 -16.42 -2.82
C GLN A 140 -10.61 -15.99 -1.60
N PHE A 141 -9.37 -15.56 -1.81
CA PHE A 141 -8.53 -14.95 -0.79
C PHE A 141 -8.74 -13.44 -0.76
N VAL A 142 -8.91 -12.89 0.44
CA VAL A 142 -8.90 -11.45 0.68
C VAL A 142 -7.93 -11.09 1.80
N TRP A 143 -6.95 -10.26 1.47
CA TRP A 143 -6.03 -9.65 2.43
C TRP A 143 -6.36 -8.17 2.57
N SER A 144 -6.79 -7.79 3.78
CA SER A 144 -7.10 -6.41 4.11
C SER A 144 -6.06 -5.85 5.07
N PHE A 145 -5.59 -4.63 4.85
CA PHE A 145 -4.58 -4.01 5.71
C PHE A 145 -4.70 -2.49 5.72
N HIS A 146 -4.14 -1.85 6.74
CA HIS A 146 -4.03 -0.40 6.76
C HIS A 146 -2.79 0.07 6.00
N HIS A 147 -2.95 1.03 5.10
CA HIS A 147 -1.90 1.52 4.21
C HIS A 147 -0.66 2.05 4.95
N LEU A 148 -0.80 2.46 6.21
CA LEU A 148 0.31 2.83 7.10
C LEU A 148 1.39 1.74 7.28
N LEU A 149 1.04 0.46 7.08
CA LEU A 149 1.98 -0.65 7.24
C LEU A 149 2.81 -0.96 5.99
N ALA A 150 2.21 -0.79 4.81
CA ALA A 150 2.74 -1.29 3.56
C ALA A 150 2.15 -0.51 2.38
N ASP A 151 2.90 -0.47 1.29
CA ASP A 151 2.46 0.11 0.02
C ASP A 151 2.38 -0.93 -1.11
N GLY A 152 1.91 -0.51 -2.28
CA GLY A 152 1.78 -1.38 -3.45
C GLY A 152 3.09 -2.04 -3.88
N TRP A 153 4.26 -1.46 -3.56
CA TRP A 153 5.56 -2.08 -3.79
C TRP A 153 5.87 -3.18 -2.76
N SER A 154 5.49 -2.96 -1.51
CA SER A 154 5.66 -3.92 -0.42
C SER A 154 4.78 -5.17 -0.59
N MET A 155 3.61 -5.03 -1.21
CA MET A 155 2.65 -6.13 -1.37
C MET A 155 3.22 -7.35 -2.12
N PRO A 156 3.80 -7.23 -3.34
CA PRO A 156 4.45 -8.36 -4.02
C PRO A 156 5.59 -9.00 -3.22
N ILE A 157 6.34 -8.21 -2.44
CA ILE A 157 7.42 -8.73 -1.57
C ILE A 157 6.82 -9.65 -0.51
N ILE A 158 5.81 -9.17 0.21
CA ILE A 158 5.09 -9.93 1.25
C ILE A 158 4.50 -11.21 0.65
N LEU A 159 3.77 -11.11 -0.46
CA LEU A 159 3.12 -12.26 -1.09
C LEU A 159 4.14 -13.30 -1.56
N ARG A 160 5.24 -12.87 -2.20
CA ARG A 160 6.32 -13.77 -2.63
C ARG A 160 6.91 -14.52 -1.44
N GLU A 161 7.16 -13.83 -0.33
CA GLU A 161 7.68 -14.48 0.88
C GLU A 161 6.66 -15.43 1.50
N VAL A 162 5.37 -15.07 1.55
CA VAL A 162 4.31 -15.97 2.04
C VAL A 162 4.29 -17.26 1.21
N PHE A 163 4.28 -17.16 -0.12
CA PHE A 163 4.30 -18.34 -0.98
C PHE A 163 5.60 -19.14 -0.84
N THR A 164 6.75 -18.48 -0.73
CA THR A 164 8.03 -19.16 -0.49
C THR A 164 8.00 -19.97 0.81
N VAL A 165 7.48 -19.38 1.89
CA VAL A 165 7.33 -20.08 3.18
C VAL A 165 6.32 -21.21 3.06
N TYR A 166 5.17 -20.95 2.44
CA TYR A 166 4.11 -21.94 2.25
C TYR A 166 4.60 -23.19 1.53
N GLU A 167 5.28 -23.03 0.39
CA GLU A 167 5.83 -24.13 -0.40
C GLU A 167 6.88 -24.94 0.40
N ALA A 168 7.78 -24.25 1.12
CA ALA A 168 8.76 -24.91 1.97
C ALA A 168 8.07 -25.72 3.09
N ARG A 169 7.05 -25.16 3.75
CA ARG A 169 6.30 -25.84 4.81
C ARG A 169 5.54 -27.05 4.28
N ARG A 170 4.84 -26.91 3.15
CA ARG A 170 4.10 -28.00 2.50
C ARG A 170 5.03 -29.15 2.10
N ALA A 171 6.25 -28.84 1.67
CA ALA A 171 7.27 -29.82 1.32
C ALA A 171 8.07 -30.39 2.50
N GLY A 172 7.83 -29.92 3.74
CA GLY A 172 8.63 -30.30 4.91
C GLY A 172 10.08 -29.82 4.86
N LEU A 173 10.37 -28.78 4.07
CA LEU A 173 11.71 -28.22 3.86
C LEU A 173 11.97 -27.02 4.78
N PRO A 174 13.24 -26.70 5.07
CA PRO A 174 13.58 -25.49 5.82
C PRO A 174 13.23 -24.22 5.02
N VAL A 175 12.70 -23.22 5.71
CA VAL A 175 12.41 -21.90 5.12
C VAL A 175 13.71 -21.13 4.92
N GLN A 176 13.97 -20.69 3.68
CA GLN A 176 15.12 -19.87 3.33
C GLN A 176 14.65 -18.54 2.75
N LEU A 177 14.94 -17.44 3.45
CA LEU A 177 14.62 -16.08 3.00
C LEU A 177 15.82 -15.14 3.28
N PRO A 178 16.21 -14.28 2.33
CA PRO A 178 17.35 -13.36 2.47
C PRO A 178 17.09 -12.32 3.57
N PRO A 179 18.10 -11.88 4.34
CA PRO A 179 17.90 -10.98 5.48
C PRO A 179 17.14 -9.70 5.10
N VAL A 180 16.26 -9.23 6.00
CA VAL A 180 15.42 -8.06 5.79
C VAL A 180 16.01 -6.87 6.52
N ARG A 181 16.08 -5.72 5.83
CA ARG A 181 16.36 -4.43 6.46
C ARG A 181 15.07 -3.85 7.05
N PRO A 182 15.01 -3.55 8.36
CA PRO A 182 13.77 -3.12 9.01
C PRO A 182 13.42 -1.67 8.67
N TYR A 183 12.13 -1.33 8.59
CA TYR A 183 11.64 0.01 8.25
C TYR A 183 12.15 1.13 9.17
N LYS A 184 12.52 0.82 10.42
CA LYS A 184 13.17 1.78 11.34
C LYS A 184 14.44 2.40 10.75
N ASP A 185 15.16 1.68 9.89
CA ASP A 185 16.37 2.17 9.24
C ASP A 185 16.04 3.26 8.20
N TYR A 186 14.92 3.12 7.49
CA TYR A 186 14.40 4.18 6.61
C TYR A 186 13.97 5.41 7.42
N ILE A 187 13.30 5.22 8.56
CA ILE A 187 12.94 6.34 9.45
C ILE A 187 14.20 7.04 9.96
N ALA A 188 15.23 6.30 10.37
CA ALA A 188 16.49 6.87 10.82
C ALA A 188 17.24 7.59 9.69
N TRP A 189 17.19 7.08 8.45
CA TRP A 189 17.70 7.77 7.27
C TRP A 189 16.94 9.07 7.02
N LEU A 190 15.61 9.05 7.13
CA LEU A 190 14.74 10.20 6.89
C LEU A 190 14.99 11.33 7.89
N GLN A 191 15.28 10.99 9.16
CA GLN A 191 15.63 11.96 10.19
C GLN A 191 16.96 12.69 9.94
N LYS A 192 17.82 12.18 9.06
CA LYS A 192 19.07 12.83 8.67
C LYS A 192 18.92 13.76 7.47
N GLN A 193 17.74 13.80 6.85
CA GLN A 193 17.51 14.63 5.66
C GLN A 193 17.29 16.10 6.03
N ASP A 194 17.77 16.99 5.18
CA ASP A 194 17.57 18.43 5.32
C ASP A 194 16.19 18.84 4.80
N LEU A 195 15.26 19.06 5.73
CA LEU A 195 13.90 19.51 5.41
C LEU A 195 13.88 20.91 4.81
N GLY A 196 14.80 21.80 5.19
CA GLY A 196 14.88 23.16 4.66
C GLY A 196 15.31 23.16 3.19
N LYS A 197 16.24 22.28 2.82
CA LYS A 197 16.60 22.03 1.41
C LYS A 197 15.43 21.48 0.60
N ALA A 198 14.70 20.51 1.15
CA ALA A 198 13.52 19.95 0.49
C ALA A 198 12.41 21.00 0.29
N GLU A 199 12.14 21.81 1.32
CA GLU A 199 11.16 22.91 1.23
C GLU A 199 11.56 23.95 0.18
N SER A 200 12.83 24.34 0.17
CA SER A 200 13.38 25.29 -0.80
C SER A 200 13.28 24.75 -2.23
N TYR A 201 13.55 23.45 -2.44
CA TYR A 201 13.36 22.79 -3.73
C TYR A 201 11.92 22.90 -4.22
N TRP A 202 10.94 22.51 -3.40
CA TRP A 202 9.53 22.54 -3.79
C TRP A 202 9.01 23.96 -4.01
N LYS A 203 9.38 24.93 -3.16
CA LYS A 203 9.04 26.35 -3.34
C LYS A 203 9.55 26.89 -4.67
N ASN A 204 10.75 26.49 -5.09
CA ASN A 204 11.32 26.92 -6.36
C ASN A 204 10.67 26.22 -7.55
N LEU A 205 10.46 24.90 -7.49
CA LEU A 205 9.83 24.13 -8.57
C LEU A 205 8.38 24.58 -8.83
N LEU A 206 7.64 24.88 -7.76
CA LEU A 206 6.23 25.26 -7.81
C LEU A 206 6.00 26.77 -7.82
N ARG A 207 7.06 27.57 -7.99
CA ARG A 207 6.95 29.03 -8.08
C ARG A 207 6.03 29.41 -9.23
N ASP A 208 4.99 30.19 -8.94
CA ASP A 208 3.96 30.62 -9.90
C ASP A 208 3.20 29.46 -10.56
N ALA A 209 3.25 28.25 -9.98
CA ALA A 209 2.45 27.12 -10.47
C ALA A 209 0.98 27.33 -10.13
N VAL A 210 0.11 27.09 -11.11
CA VAL A 210 -1.34 27.01 -10.90
C VAL A 210 -1.78 25.56 -11.10
N PRO A 211 -2.74 25.06 -10.30
CA PRO A 211 -3.35 23.75 -10.56
C PRO A 211 -3.94 23.73 -11.97
N THR A 212 -3.67 22.67 -12.74
CA THR A 212 -4.23 22.54 -14.09
C THR A 212 -5.75 22.39 -14.01
N PRO A 213 -6.52 23.31 -14.64
CA PRO A 213 -7.97 23.27 -14.57
C PRO A 213 -8.50 22.12 -15.41
N LEU A 214 -9.14 21.13 -14.78
CA LEU A 214 -9.85 20.08 -15.52
C LEU A 214 -11.27 20.58 -15.82
N PRO A 215 -11.66 20.73 -17.10
CA PRO A 215 -12.94 21.36 -17.48
C PRO A 215 -14.19 20.60 -17.00
N VAL A 216 -14.04 19.39 -16.46
CA VAL A 216 -15.13 18.48 -16.10
C VAL A 216 -15.49 18.56 -14.60
N LEU A 217 -14.67 19.19 -13.76
CA LEU A 217 -14.87 19.22 -12.30
C LEU A 217 -14.87 20.66 -11.80
N SER A 218 -16.07 21.24 -11.65
CA SER A 218 -16.20 22.49 -10.89
C SER A 218 -15.98 22.21 -9.40
N PRO A 219 -15.25 23.07 -8.66
CA PRO A 219 -15.09 22.92 -7.22
C PRO A 219 -16.47 22.83 -6.52
N GLY A 220 -16.71 21.73 -5.78
CA GLY A 220 -17.96 21.50 -5.06
C GLY A 220 -19.03 20.70 -5.81
N ASP A 221 -18.74 20.17 -7.01
CA ASP A 221 -19.67 19.27 -7.71
C ASP A 221 -19.88 17.96 -6.92
N PRO A 222 -21.11 17.57 -6.55
CA PRO A 222 -21.39 16.33 -5.83
C PRO A 222 -20.86 15.07 -6.54
N ARG A 223 -20.75 15.09 -7.89
CA ARG A 223 -20.17 13.99 -8.68
C ARG A 223 -18.69 13.77 -8.41
N SER A 224 -17.98 14.78 -7.89
CA SER A 224 -16.58 14.62 -7.47
C SER A 224 -16.41 13.64 -6.30
N ALA A 225 -17.49 13.30 -5.58
CA ALA A 225 -17.49 12.28 -4.54
C ALA A 225 -17.75 10.86 -5.08
N GLU A 226 -18.33 10.73 -6.27
CA GLU A 226 -18.57 9.44 -6.91
C GLU A 226 -17.29 8.95 -7.61
N ARG A 227 -16.72 7.86 -7.10
CA ARG A 227 -15.57 7.20 -7.72
C ARG A 227 -16.06 6.20 -8.75
N ALA A 228 -15.86 6.50 -10.03
CA ALA A 228 -15.97 5.53 -11.12
C ALA A 228 -14.60 4.93 -11.42
N LYS A 229 -14.56 3.65 -11.81
CA LYS A 229 -13.36 2.97 -12.29
C LYS A 229 -13.59 2.51 -13.71
N GLU A 230 -12.78 3.03 -14.62
CA GLU A 230 -12.72 2.58 -16.00
C GLU A 230 -11.41 1.83 -16.22
N GLU A 231 -11.47 0.67 -16.86
CA GLU A 231 -10.31 -0.16 -17.18
C GLU A 231 -10.10 -0.18 -18.69
N ALA A 232 -8.91 0.25 -19.12
CA ALA A 232 -8.49 0.19 -20.51
C ALA A 232 -7.13 -0.51 -20.61
N THR A 233 -6.98 -1.40 -21.60
CA THR A 233 -5.73 -2.11 -21.85
C THR A 233 -5.03 -1.57 -23.10
N VAL A 234 -3.77 -1.18 -22.95
CA VAL A 234 -2.92 -0.80 -24.09
C VAL A 234 -2.46 -2.06 -24.81
N GLY A 235 -2.80 -2.17 -26.10
CA GLY A 235 -2.48 -3.35 -26.92
C GLY A 235 -0.98 -3.63 -27.02
N ALA A 236 -0.61 -4.91 -27.17
CA ALA A 236 0.78 -5.39 -27.12
C ALA A 236 1.72 -4.69 -28.11
N GLU A 237 1.23 -4.29 -29.28
CA GLU A 237 2.01 -3.56 -30.28
C GLU A 237 2.42 -2.17 -29.78
N ILE A 238 1.47 -1.41 -29.23
CA ILE A 238 1.72 -0.08 -28.68
C ILE A 238 2.66 -0.19 -27.48
N SER A 239 2.42 -1.17 -26.59
CA SER A 239 3.28 -1.42 -25.43
C SER A 239 4.73 -1.70 -25.84
N ARG A 240 4.98 -2.50 -26.88
CA ARG A 240 6.34 -2.73 -27.40
C ARG A 240 7.00 -1.45 -27.90
N LYS A 241 6.25 -0.60 -28.62
CA LYS A 241 6.77 0.69 -29.11
C LYS A 241 7.13 1.63 -27.96
N ILE A 242 6.27 1.72 -26.94
CA ILE A 242 6.54 2.52 -25.73
C ILE A 242 7.83 2.05 -25.06
N LEU A 243 8.00 0.74 -24.88
CA LEU A 243 9.20 0.17 -24.26
C LEU A 243 10.47 0.44 -25.09
N ALA A 244 10.39 0.32 -26.42
CA ALA A 244 11.50 0.59 -27.32
C ALA A 244 11.91 2.08 -27.28
N LEU A 245 10.94 3.00 -27.35
CA LEU A 245 11.18 4.45 -27.26
C LEU A 245 11.74 4.85 -25.89
N SER A 246 11.21 4.28 -24.81
CA SER A 246 11.71 4.54 -23.45
C SER A 246 13.18 4.15 -23.32
N ARG A 247 13.56 2.97 -23.84
CA ARG A 247 14.95 2.51 -23.87
C ARG A 247 15.85 3.41 -24.72
N ALA A 248 15.40 3.76 -25.93
CA ALA A 248 16.18 4.61 -26.84
C ALA A 248 16.47 6.00 -26.25
N ASN A 249 15.55 6.54 -25.44
CA ASN A 249 15.69 7.84 -24.80
C ASN A 249 16.20 7.77 -23.34
N GLN A 250 16.57 6.58 -22.86
CA GLN A 250 17.04 6.37 -21.48
C GLN A 250 16.07 6.88 -20.38
N VAL A 251 14.77 6.79 -20.66
CA VAL A 251 13.71 7.14 -19.70
C VAL A 251 12.96 5.89 -19.24
N THR A 252 12.28 6.00 -18.11
CA THR A 252 11.39 4.93 -17.65
C THR A 252 10.09 4.93 -18.47
N PRO A 253 9.42 3.78 -18.63
CA PRO A 253 8.08 3.74 -19.23
C PRO A 253 7.08 4.65 -18.51
N ASN A 254 7.23 4.83 -17.19
CA ASN A 254 6.42 5.75 -16.41
C ASN A 254 6.63 7.22 -16.86
N ALA A 255 7.88 7.66 -16.99
CA ALA A 255 8.19 9.02 -17.47
C ALA A 255 7.64 9.27 -18.89
N PHE A 256 7.65 8.26 -19.76
CA PHE A 256 7.01 8.35 -21.07
C PHE A 256 5.49 8.57 -20.95
N VAL A 257 4.82 7.82 -20.08
CA VAL A 257 3.37 7.96 -19.83
C VAL A 257 3.05 9.31 -19.19
N GLU A 258 3.85 9.80 -18.25
CA GLU A 258 3.70 11.12 -17.64
C GLU A 258 3.85 12.25 -18.69
N ALA A 259 4.81 12.12 -19.61
CA ALA A 259 4.97 13.06 -20.71
C ALA A 259 3.77 13.03 -21.67
N ALA A 260 3.26 11.84 -22.01
CA ALA A 260 2.05 11.70 -22.81
C ALA A 260 0.83 12.32 -22.10
N TRP A 261 0.73 12.14 -20.77
CA TRP A 261 -0.33 12.72 -19.97
C TRP A 261 -0.25 14.25 -19.91
N ALA A 262 0.95 14.81 -19.74
CA ALA A 262 1.19 16.25 -19.80
C ALA A 262 0.71 16.85 -21.13
N LEU A 263 1.00 16.19 -22.25
CA LEU A 263 0.54 16.60 -23.58
C LEU A 263 -0.99 16.57 -23.68
N VAL A 264 -1.64 15.53 -23.17
CA VAL A 264 -3.11 15.46 -23.12
C VAL A 264 -3.68 16.63 -22.34
N LEU A 265 -3.19 16.89 -21.13
CA LEU A 265 -3.63 18.01 -20.30
C LEU A 265 -3.43 19.36 -20.98
N SER A 266 -2.27 19.57 -21.61
CA SER A 266 -1.97 20.80 -22.35
C SER A 266 -2.95 21.00 -23.51
N ARG A 267 -3.24 19.95 -24.29
CA ARG A 267 -4.20 20.04 -25.41
C ARG A 267 -5.64 20.27 -24.97
N TYR A 268 -6.05 19.72 -23.83
CA TYR A 268 -7.41 19.91 -23.31
C TYR A 268 -7.63 21.28 -22.68
N THR A 269 -6.60 21.85 -22.05
CA THR A 269 -6.71 23.10 -21.30
C THR A 269 -6.20 24.32 -22.06
N GLY A 270 -5.41 24.11 -23.12
CA GLY A 270 -4.66 25.15 -23.80
C GLY A 270 -3.48 25.68 -22.99
N ALA A 271 -3.19 25.12 -21.82
CA ALA A 271 -2.08 25.54 -20.96
C ALA A 271 -0.76 24.92 -21.44
N GLU A 272 0.29 25.75 -21.51
CA GLU A 272 1.66 25.29 -21.76
C GLU A 272 2.34 24.79 -20.47
N ASP A 273 1.94 25.31 -19.30
CA ASP A 273 2.41 24.88 -17.98
C ASP A 273 1.33 24.03 -17.31
N VAL A 274 1.57 22.72 -17.19
CA VAL A 274 0.65 21.77 -16.58
C VAL A 274 1.21 21.15 -15.31
N LEU A 275 0.34 20.97 -14.32
CA LEU A 275 0.63 20.45 -13.00
C LEU A 275 -0.33 19.30 -12.68
N PHE A 276 0.22 18.13 -12.39
CA PHE A 276 -0.54 16.96 -11.96
C PHE A 276 0.22 16.17 -10.88
N GLY A 277 -0.48 15.30 -10.15
CA GLY A 277 0.15 14.42 -9.18
C GLY A 277 0.69 13.16 -9.83
N ALA A 278 1.90 12.74 -9.47
CA ALA A 278 2.46 11.43 -9.80
C ALA A 278 2.83 10.67 -8.53
N THR A 279 2.57 9.36 -8.52
CA THR A 279 2.95 8.49 -7.40
C THR A 279 4.32 7.91 -7.65
N VAL A 280 5.26 8.21 -6.76
CA VAL A 280 6.63 7.68 -6.79
C VAL A 280 6.81 6.58 -5.76
N SER A 281 7.80 5.70 -5.97
CA SER A 281 8.10 4.60 -5.03
C SER A 281 8.55 5.10 -3.65
N GLY A 282 9.19 6.27 -3.59
CA GLY A 282 9.74 6.86 -2.36
C GLY A 282 10.86 6.05 -1.71
N ARG A 283 11.55 5.23 -2.50
CA ARG A 283 12.65 4.35 -2.08
C ARG A 283 13.99 4.95 -2.50
N PRO A 284 14.70 5.69 -1.62
CA PRO A 284 15.91 6.42 -1.98
C PRO A 284 17.08 5.47 -2.33
N PRO A 285 17.77 5.66 -3.46
CA PRO A 285 18.88 4.80 -3.88
C PRO A 285 20.08 4.86 -2.92
N GLU A 286 20.21 5.91 -2.12
CA GLU A 286 21.24 6.07 -1.09
C GLU A 286 21.04 5.12 0.10
N LEU A 287 19.84 4.56 0.25
CA LEU A 287 19.53 3.55 1.27
C LEU A 287 19.65 2.15 0.66
N GLU A 288 20.79 1.52 0.89
CA GLU A 288 21.06 0.17 0.39
C GLU A 288 19.95 -0.83 0.78
N GLY A 289 19.50 -1.64 -0.19
CA GLY A 289 18.47 -2.66 0.03
C GLY A 289 17.04 -2.13 0.22
N VAL A 290 16.80 -0.82 0.01
CA VAL A 290 15.47 -0.21 0.20
C VAL A 290 14.38 -0.86 -0.66
N GLU A 291 14.73 -1.40 -1.82
CA GLU A 291 13.79 -2.05 -2.74
C GLU A 291 13.17 -3.32 -2.16
N GLN A 292 13.80 -3.94 -1.17
CA GLN A 292 13.32 -5.16 -0.50
C GLN A 292 12.65 -4.87 0.85
N MET A 293 12.65 -3.62 1.31
CA MET A 293 12.06 -3.24 2.59
C MET A 293 10.53 -3.25 2.53
N VAL A 294 9.88 -3.69 3.60
CA VAL A 294 8.42 -3.63 3.75
C VAL A 294 8.04 -2.44 4.64
N GLY A 295 7.20 -1.55 4.13
CA GLY A 295 6.79 -0.32 4.82
C GLY A 295 6.03 0.64 3.90
N LEU A 296 5.67 1.81 4.41
CA LEU A 296 5.09 2.89 3.60
C LEU A 296 6.21 3.78 3.06
N PHE A 297 6.49 3.69 1.76
CA PHE A 297 7.48 4.52 1.07
C PHE A 297 6.82 5.42 0.03
N ILE A 298 5.76 4.94 -0.64
CA ILE A 298 5.13 5.68 -1.72
C ILE A 298 4.75 7.11 -1.32
N ASN A 299 4.85 8.01 -2.28
CA ASN A 299 4.46 9.40 -2.09
C ASN A 299 3.82 9.93 -3.37
N THR A 300 2.86 10.83 -3.25
CA THR A 300 2.28 11.54 -4.39
C THR A 300 2.90 12.93 -4.43
N LEU A 301 3.63 13.20 -5.51
CA LEU A 301 4.38 14.44 -5.70
C LEU A 301 3.82 15.20 -6.90
N PRO A 302 3.84 16.55 -6.87
CA PRO A 302 3.49 17.33 -8.04
C PRO A 302 4.55 17.18 -9.13
N VAL A 303 4.10 16.90 -10.34
CA VAL A 303 4.87 16.95 -11.58
C VAL A 303 4.42 18.17 -12.35
N ARG A 304 5.38 19.05 -12.63
CA ARG A 304 5.18 20.25 -13.45
C ARG A 304 5.88 20.06 -14.79
N ALA A 305 5.13 20.13 -15.87
CA ALA A 305 5.63 20.02 -17.23
C ALA A 305 5.37 21.33 -17.97
N ARG A 306 6.38 21.77 -18.73
CA ARG A 306 6.42 22.99 -19.52
C ARG A 306 7.10 22.71 -20.86
#